data_AF-A0A9D7S901-F1
#
_entry.id   AF-A0A9D7S901-F1
#
_cell.length_a   1.000
_cell.length_b   1.000
_cell.length_c   1.000
_cell.angle_alpha   90.00
_cell.angle_beta   90.00
_cell.angle_gamma   90.00
#
_symmetry.space_group_name_H-M   'P 1'
#
loop_
_entity.id
_entity.type
_entity.pdbx_description
1 polymer ?
#
loop_
_entity_poly.entity_id
_entity_poly.type
_entity_poly.pdbx_seq_one_letter_code
_entity_poly.pdbx_strand_id
1 'polypeptide(L)'
;MLGFDKELEDSRIQLRSSTGVATEFVLLQNEPNPWSTTTSIGMLLPHKGEVMLTIYDATGKIYYKEEKTFNKGYNEWMIEKTQIESNGVYYYQVDFDTNTQTRKMVILK
;
A
#
# COMPACT_ATOMS: atom_id res chain seq x y z
N MET A 1 -7.18 32.40 21.22
CA MET A 1 -8.00 31.83 20.13
C MET A 1 -7.05 31.02 19.25
N LEU A 2 -6.79 29.78 19.66
CA LEU A 2 -5.81 28.90 19.00
C LEU A 2 -6.56 28.11 17.94
N GLY A 3 -6.38 28.50 16.68
CA GLY A 3 -6.83 27.76 15.51
C GLY A 3 -5.72 26.83 15.07
N PHE A 4 -5.65 25.65 15.65
CA PHE A 4 -4.88 24.50 15.15
C PHE A 4 -5.64 23.26 15.61
N ASP A 5 -5.70 22.24 14.75
CA ASP A 5 -6.23 20.87 14.99
C ASP A 5 -7.62 20.52 14.43
N LYS A 6 -8.24 21.32 13.55
CA LYS A 6 -9.46 20.84 12.86
C LYS A 6 -9.16 19.89 11.69
N GLU A 7 -8.00 20.00 11.05
CA GLU A 7 -7.63 19.16 9.90
C GLU A 7 -7.15 17.75 10.27
N LEU A 8 -6.61 17.59 11.49
CA LEU A 8 -6.09 16.30 11.96
C LEU A 8 -7.19 15.38 12.50
N GLU A 9 -8.33 15.95 12.91
CA GLU A 9 -9.46 15.20 13.45
C GLU A 9 -10.35 14.61 12.34
N ASP A 10 -10.52 15.33 11.23
CA ASP A 10 -11.28 14.87 10.06
C ASP A 10 -10.65 13.63 9.41
N SER A 11 -9.32 13.47 9.51
CA SER A 11 -8.61 12.30 8.98
C SER A 11 -8.78 11.04 9.86
N ARG A 12 -9.10 11.19 11.15
CA ARG A 12 -9.25 10.04 12.08
C ARG A 12 -10.68 9.53 12.15
N ILE A 13 -11.67 10.37 11.83
CA ILE A 13 -13.10 10.05 11.99
C ILE A 13 -13.63 9.14 10.86
N GLN A 14 -12.99 9.09 9.69
CA GLN A 14 -13.43 8.21 8.59
C GLN A 14 -13.12 6.71 8.81
N LEU A 15 -12.36 6.34 9.84
CA LEU A 15 -11.94 4.96 10.09
C LEU A 15 -12.90 4.16 11.01
N ARG A 16 -14.00 4.76 11.50
CA ARG A 16 -14.92 4.09 12.45
C ARG A 16 -16.27 3.64 11.89
N SER A 17 -16.56 3.88 10.61
CA SER A 17 -17.74 3.29 9.96
C SER A 17 -17.33 2.21 8.95
N SER A 18 -17.42 0.96 9.37
CA SER A 18 -17.50 -0.20 8.48
C SER A 18 -18.52 0.06 7.37
N THR A 19 -18.11 -0.06 6.11
CA THR A 19 -18.83 0.21 4.84
C THR A 19 -18.77 1.62 4.25
N GLY A 20 -17.69 2.36 4.49
CA GLY A 20 -17.30 3.45 3.59
C GLY A 20 -17.01 2.88 2.20
N VAL A 21 -17.87 3.15 1.22
CA VAL A 21 -17.53 2.94 -0.19
C VAL A 21 -16.33 3.84 -0.46
N ALA A 22 -15.13 3.26 -0.56
CA ALA A 22 -14.00 3.98 -1.12
C ALA A 22 -14.44 4.49 -2.49
N THR A 23 -14.47 5.81 -2.66
CA THR A 23 -14.80 6.44 -3.95
C THR A 23 -13.58 6.49 -4.85
N GLU A 24 -12.39 6.36 -4.25
CA GLU A 24 -11.09 6.43 -4.91
C GLU A 24 -10.20 5.28 -4.46
N PHE A 25 -9.21 4.97 -5.29
CA PHE A 25 -8.15 4.03 -4.95
C PHE A 25 -7.24 4.63 -3.87
N VAL A 26 -6.98 3.86 -2.80
CA VAL A 26 -6.04 4.26 -1.75
C VAL A 26 -5.04 3.13 -1.52
N LEU A 27 -3.76 3.43 -1.68
CA LEU A 27 -2.66 2.55 -1.26
C LEU A 27 -2.25 2.91 0.18
N LEU A 28 -2.17 1.93 1.07
CA LEU A 28 -1.74 2.10 2.45
C LEU A 28 -0.26 1.74 2.62
N GLN A 29 0.31 2.20 3.73
CA GLN A 29 1.64 1.78 4.14
C GLN A 29 1.64 0.28 4.43
N ASN A 30 2.67 -0.43 3.98
CA ASN A 30 2.82 -1.84 4.30
C ASN A 30 3.00 -2.04 5.82
N GLU A 31 2.41 -3.10 6.37
CA GLU A 31 2.50 -3.42 7.80
C GLU A 31 2.99 -4.86 8.00
N PRO A 32 4.05 -5.08 8.80
CA PRO A 32 4.88 -4.06 9.45
C PRO A 32 5.76 -3.31 8.44
N ASN A 33 6.23 -2.11 8.81
CA ASN A 33 7.32 -1.39 8.13
C ASN A 33 8.16 -0.65 9.19
N PRO A 34 9.44 -1.01 9.41
CA PRO A 34 10.22 -2.01 8.67
C PRO A 34 9.74 -3.46 8.85
N TRP A 35 10.09 -4.34 7.92
CA TRP A 35 9.73 -5.77 7.97
C TRP A 35 10.91 -6.69 7.73
N SER A 36 10.84 -7.93 8.24
CA SER A 36 11.97 -8.90 8.20
C SER A 36 11.65 -10.25 7.56
N THR A 37 10.39 -10.69 7.54
CA THR A 37 10.00 -12.00 6.98
C THR A 37 8.85 -11.85 5.99
N THR A 38 7.77 -11.20 6.43
CA THR A 38 6.59 -10.90 5.63
C THR A 38 6.07 -9.50 5.92
N THR A 39 5.32 -8.94 4.98
CA THR A 39 4.56 -7.69 5.16
C THR A 39 3.28 -7.73 4.33
N SER A 40 2.24 -7.03 4.77
CA SER A 40 1.00 -6.86 4.00
C SER A 40 0.93 -5.46 3.44
N ILE A 41 0.68 -5.32 2.14
CA ILE A 41 0.34 -4.06 1.49
C ILE A 41 -1.18 -3.93 1.44
N GLY A 42 -1.73 -3.05 2.27
CA GLY A 42 -3.16 -2.76 2.29
C GLY A 42 -3.58 -1.81 1.17
N MET A 43 -4.75 -2.04 0.59
CA MET A 43 -5.35 -1.16 -0.41
C MET A 43 -6.87 -1.12 -0.32
N LEU A 44 -7.46 0.05 -0.62
CA LEU A 44 -8.90 0.23 -0.75
C LEU A 44 -9.23 0.45 -2.23
N LEU A 45 -10.06 -0.42 -2.80
CA LEU A 45 -10.48 -0.34 -4.19
C LEU A 45 -11.92 0.19 -4.29
N PRO A 46 -12.21 1.15 -5.17
CA PRO A 46 -13.57 1.67 -5.36
C PRO A 46 -14.49 0.68 -6.08
N HIS A 47 -13.92 -0.25 -6.83
CA HIS A 47 -14.60 -1.36 -7.51
C HIS A 47 -13.64 -2.55 -7.70
N LYS A 48 -14.17 -3.69 -8.15
CA LYS A 48 -13.36 -4.88 -8.48
C LYS A 48 -12.53 -4.58 -9.73
N GLY A 49 -11.25 -4.95 -9.72
CA GLY A 49 -10.39 -4.80 -10.89
C GLY A 49 -9.02 -5.47 -10.72
N GLU A 50 -8.22 -5.34 -11.76
CA GLU A 50 -6.84 -5.83 -11.81
C GLU A 50 -5.91 -4.82 -11.14
N VAL A 51 -5.03 -5.36 -10.30
CA VAL A 51 -4.02 -4.60 -9.56
C VAL A 51 -2.66 -5.15 -9.93
N MET A 52 -1.78 -4.29 -10.43
CA MET A 52 -0.39 -4.63 -10.67
C MET A 52 0.47 -4.07 -9.55
N LEU A 53 1.22 -4.95 -8.89
CA LEU A 53 2.20 -4.58 -7.85
C LEU A 53 3.61 -4.74 -8.42
N THR A 54 4.40 -3.68 -8.38
CA THR A 54 5.82 -3.69 -8.73
C THR A 54 6.66 -3.24 -7.54
N ILE A 55 7.69 -3.99 -7.18
CA ILE A 55 8.67 -3.65 -6.13
C ILE A 55 10.05 -3.46 -6.77
N TYR A 56 10.69 -2.33 -6.46
CA TYR A 56 11.98 -1.97 -7.03
C TYR A 56 12.87 -1.20 -6.03
N ASP A 57 14.17 -1.20 -6.27
CA ASP A 57 15.15 -0.43 -5.49
C ASP A 57 15.35 0.99 -6.06
N ALA A 58 16.20 1.79 -5.41
CA ALA A 58 16.50 3.16 -5.84
C ALA A 58 17.19 3.27 -7.22
N THR A 59 17.72 2.17 -7.76
CA THR A 59 18.30 2.12 -9.12
C THR A 59 17.26 1.80 -10.18
N GLY A 60 16.02 1.46 -9.77
CA GLY A 60 14.95 1.01 -10.65
C GLY A 60 14.99 -0.49 -10.95
N LYS A 61 15.87 -1.25 -10.30
CA LYS A 61 15.89 -2.71 -10.46
C LYS A 61 14.64 -3.30 -9.84
N ILE A 62 13.88 -4.05 -10.64
CA ILE A 62 12.64 -4.71 -10.22
C ILE A 62 12.99 -6.05 -9.53
N TYR A 63 12.41 -6.27 -8.36
CA TYR A 63 12.54 -7.50 -7.57
C TYR A 63 11.26 -8.33 -7.59
N TYR A 64 10.11 -7.67 -7.73
CA TYR A 64 8.82 -8.34 -7.78
C TYR A 64 7.89 -7.59 -8.71
N LYS A 65 7.16 -8.32 -9.54
CA LYS A 65 6.10 -7.79 -10.39
C LYS A 65 5.04 -8.87 -10.60
N GLU A 66 3.84 -8.63 -10.11
CA GLU A 66 2.72 -9.56 -10.25
C GLU A 66 1.42 -8.78 -10.39
N GLU A 67 0.46 -9.38 -11.08
CA GLU A 67 -0.88 -8.85 -11.31
C GLU A 67 -1.92 -9.80 -10.70
N LYS A 68 -2.88 -9.24 -9.95
CA LYS A 68 -3.97 -9.99 -9.32
C LYS A 68 -5.27 -9.21 -9.40
N THR A 69 -6.38 -9.93 -9.51
CA THR A 69 -7.72 -9.33 -9.38
C THR A 69 -8.14 -9.27 -7.92
N PHE A 70 -8.60 -8.10 -7.48
CA PHE A 70 -9.14 -7.89 -6.13
C PHE A 70 -10.57 -7.37 -6.19
N ASN A 71 -11.32 -7.60 -5.10
CA ASN A 71 -12.70 -7.14 -5.00
C ASN A 71 -12.75 -5.68 -4.53
N LYS A 72 -13.91 -5.04 -4.71
CA LYS A 72 -14.20 -3.72 -4.11
C LYS A 72 -13.98 -3.76 -2.60
N GLY A 73 -13.44 -2.69 -2.05
CA GLY A 73 -13.22 -2.51 -0.62
C GLY A 73 -11.77 -2.76 -0.22
N TYR A 74 -11.57 -3.12 1.04
CA TYR A 74 -10.26 -3.36 1.61
C TYR A 74 -9.69 -4.71 1.16
N ASN A 75 -8.44 -4.70 0.70
CA ASN A 75 -7.70 -5.88 0.32
C ASN A 75 -6.27 -5.78 0.85
N GLU A 76 -5.64 -6.94 1.06
CA GLU A 76 -4.24 -7.04 1.43
C GLU A 76 -3.47 -7.89 0.42
N TRP A 77 -2.26 -7.43 0.09
CA TRP A 77 -1.29 -8.19 -0.70
C TRP A 77 -0.12 -8.58 0.19
N MET A 78 -0.01 -9.86 0.51
CA MET A 78 1.10 -10.40 1.31
C MET A 78 2.36 -10.55 0.46
N ILE A 79 3.47 -10.06 1.00
CA ILE A 79 4.82 -10.18 0.41
C ILE A 79 5.71 -10.96 1.36
N GLU A 80 6.46 -11.90 0.79
CA GLU A 80 7.44 -12.72 1.50
C GLU A 80 8.86 -12.33 1.09
N LYS A 81 9.78 -12.34 2.05
CA LYS A 81 11.18 -11.93 1.84
C LYS A 81 11.94 -12.81 0.86
N THR A 82 11.48 -14.04 0.61
CA THR A 82 12.09 -14.95 -0.38
C THR A 82 12.20 -14.34 -1.78
N GLN A 83 11.47 -13.26 -2.04
CA GLN A 83 11.46 -12.52 -3.30
C GLN A 83 12.46 -11.35 -3.35
N ILE A 84 13.09 -10.97 -2.23
CA ILE A 84 13.98 -9.80 -2.11
C ILE A 84 15.20 -10.11 -1.25
N GLU A 85 16.37 -10.24 -1.88
CA GLU A 85 17.59 -10.78 -1.27
C GLU A 85 18.35 -9.83 -0.33
N SER A 86 18.16 -8.51 -0.47
CA SER A 86 18.95 -7.50 0.24
C SER A 86 18.12 -6.63 1.19
N ASN A 87 18.75 -6.22 2.30
CA ASN A 87 18.17 -5.22 3.20
C ASN A 87 18.26 -3.83 2.57
N GLY A 88 17.38 -2.94 3.01
CA GLY A 88 17.46 -1.53 2.63
C GLY A 88 16.10 -0.93 2.31
N VAL A 89 16.16 0.17 1.56
CA VAL A 89 14.99 0.93 1.15
C VAL A 89 14.54 0.46 -0.22
N TYR A 90 13.26 0.15 -0.31
CA TYR A 90 12.57 -0.23 -1.53
C TYR A 90 11.36 0.66 -1.75
N TYR A 91 10.88 0.67 -2.98
CA TYR A 91 9.62 1.28 -3.36
C TYR A 91 8.70 0.19 -3.87
N TYR A 92 7.43 0.28 -3.50
CA TYR A 92 6.37 -0.51 -4.12
C TYR A 92 5.40 0.44 -4.80
N GLN A 93 5.11 0.14 -6.05
CA GLN A 93 4.13 0.82 -6.88
C GLN A 93 2.95 -0.10 -7.11
N VAL A 94 1.76 0.44 -6.95
CA VAL A 94 0.51 -0.24 -7.26
C VAL A 94 -0.23 0.55 -8.33
N ASP A 95 -0.53 -0.15 -9.42
CA ASP A 95 -1.32 0.36 -10.53
C ASP A 95 -2.71 -0.28 -10.49
N PHE A 96 -3.74 0.57 -10.57
CA PHE A 96 -5.15 0.19 -10.60
C PHE A 96 -5.90 1.16 -11.52
N ASP A 97 -6.48 0.65 -12.61
CA ASP A 97 -7.02 1.43 -13.73
C ASP A 97 -6.00 2.46 -14.26
N THR A 98 -6.31 3.75 -14.14
CA THR A 98 -5.45 4.88 -14.53
C THR A 98 -4.69 5.48 -13.35
N ASN A 99 -4.84 4.91 -12.15
CA ASN A 99 -4.19 5.41 -10.94
C ASN A 99 -2.93 4.60 -10.64
N THR A 100 -1.85 5.33 -10.36
CA THR A 100 -0.58 4.78 -9.89
C THR A 100 -0.26 5.41 -8.55
N GLN A 101 -0.06 4.60 -7.51
CA GLN A 101 0.42 5.06 -6.21
C GLN A 101 1.69 4.32 -5.83
N THR A 102 2.66 5.05 -5.28
CA THR A 102 3.94 4.51 -4.85
C THR A 102 4.18 4.81 -3.38
N ARG A 103 4.73 3.85 -2.65
CA ARG A 103 5.16 4.00 -1.27
C ARG A 103 6.51 3.37 -1.03
N LYS A 104 7.17 3.82 0.03
CA LYS A 104 8.49 3.36 0.47
C LYS A 104 8.32 2.26 1.51
N MET A 105 9.15 1.22 1.46
CA MET A 105 9.27 0.22 2.53
C MET A 105 10.73 -0.01 2.90
N VAL A 106 10.94 -0.57 4.09
CA VAL A 106 12.27 -0.88 4.63
C VAL A 106 12.32 -2.36 4.99
N ILE A 107 13.28 -3.08 4.42
CA ILE A 107 13.52 -4.50 4.68
C ILE A 107 14.69 -4.64 5.63
N LEU A 108 14.48 -5.37 6.73
CA LEU A 108 15.47 -5.73 7.73
C LEU A 108 15.92 -7.18 7.59
N LYS A 109 17.10 -7.47 8.15
CA LYS A 109 17.60 -8.85 8.20
C LYS A 109 16.83 -9.67 9.21
#